data_AF-A0A368NFR6-F1
#
_entry.id   AF-A0A368NFR6-F1
#
_cell.length_a   1.000
_cell.length_b   1.000
_cell.length_c   1.000
_cell.angle_alpha   90.00
_cell.angle_beta   90.00
_cell.angle_gamma   90.00
#
_symmetry.space_group_name_H-M   'P 1'
#
loop_
_entity.id
_entity.type
_entity.pdbx_description
1 polymer ?
#
loop_
_entity_poly.entity_id
_entity_poly.type
_entity_poly.pdbx_seq_one_letter_code
_entity_poly.pdbx_strand_id
1 'polypeptide(L)'
;MTDASQLTAAGKIAMEYLKKYDPKVEDVNFFDEIHDFGGGTMVLAEVKYPAVGASKEKHASEYFILVRNGRGFVFQDYAMALREGSKPAEIISKIASPDVVTALLTFFLVGAFVFLTFTETEQTDQTKALSAALTTVLGFWFGRQTK
;
A
#
# COMPACT_ATOMS: atom_id res chain seq x y z
N MET A 1 -7.82 17.71 -26.74
CA MET A 1 -6.69 17.05 -27.39
C MET A 1 -5.45 17.28 -26.55
N THR A 2 -5.13 16.34 -25.68
CA THR A 2 -3.88 16.37 -24.92
C THR A 2 -2.83 15.68 -25.77
N ASP A 3 -1.86 16.45 -26.25
CA ASP A 3 -0.80 15.94 -27.10
C ASP A 3 0.09 14.97 -26.30
N ALA A 4 0.36 13.78 -26.83
CA ALA A 4 1.07 12.73 -26.08
C ALA A 4 2.51 13.14 -25.67
N SER A 5 3.01 14.21 -26.29
CA SER A 5 4.27 14.90 -25.99
C SER A 5 4.27 15.62 -24.63
N GLN A 6 3.11 15.96 -24.08
CA GLN A 6 2.96 16.68 -22.80
C GLN A 6 2.66 15.77 -21.61
N LEU A 7 2.57 14.46 -21.82
CA LEU A 7 2.27 13.50 -20.76
C LEU A 7 3.50 13.23 -19.88
N THR A 8 3.29 13.25 -18.57
CA THR A 8 4.26 12.76 -17.58
C THR A 8 4.61 11.30 -17.84
N ALA A 9 5.70 10.80 -17.25
CA ALA A 9 6.07 9.39 -17.37
C ALA A 9 4.93 8.46 -16.88
N ALA A 10 4.21 8.86 -15.82
CA ALA A 10 3.04 8.15 -15.32
C ALA A 10 1.88 8.22 -16.33
N GLY A 11 1.59 9.39 -16.90
CA GLY A 11 0.55 9.58 -17.92
C GLY A 11 0.76 8.72 -19.18
N LYS A 12 2.01 8.52 -19.61
CA LYS A 12 2.33 7.63 -20.74
C LYS A 12 1.99 6.17 -20.46
N ILE A 13 2.37 5.67 -19.28
CA ILE A 13 2.04 4.32 -18.84
C ILE A 13 0.53 4.18 -18.66
N ALA A 14 -0.12 5.18 -18.05
CA ALA A 14 -1.56 5.19 -17.86
C ALA A 14 -2.32 5.11 -19.19
N MET A 15 -1.89 5.86 -20.21
CA MET A 15 -2.46 5.82 -21.57
C MET A 15 -2.31 4.43 -22.22
N GLU A 16 -1.13 3.80 -22.12
CA GLU A 16 -0.89 2.47 -22.66
C GLU A 16 -1.84 1.42 -22.05
N TYR A 17 -1.96 1.43 -20.73
CA TYR A 17 -2.80 0.49 -20.01
C TYR A 17 -4.29 0.77 -20.19
N LEU A 18 -4.70 2.03 -20.30
CA LEU A 18 -6.08 2.42 -20.59
C LEU A 18 -6.50 1.91 -21.98
N LYS A 19 -5.67 2.12 -23.02
CA LYS A 19 -5.96 1.61 -24.37
C LYS A 19 -5.99 0.09 -24.45
N LYS A 20 -5.19 -0.59 -23.62
CA LYS A 20 -5.23 -2.06 -23.51
C LYS A 20 -6.51 -2.55 -22.82
N TYR A 21 -6.99 -1.81 -21.83
CA TYR A 21 -8.21 -2.13 -21.09
C TYR A 21 -9.46 -1.84 -21.92
N ASP A 22 -9.52 -0.67 -22.56
CA ASP A 22 -10.60 -0.24 -23.44
C ASP A 22 -10.06 0.29 -24.78
N PRO A 23 -10.03 -0.56 -25.83
CA PRO A 23 -9.56 -0.17 -27.16
C PRO A 23 -10.45 0.82 -27.89
N LYS A 24 -11.68 1.10 -27.41
CA LYS A 24 -12.65 1.99 -28.08
C LYS A 24 -12.47 3.46 -27.68
N VAL A 25 -11.52 3.73 -26.79
CA VAL A 25 -11.14 5.06 -26.32
C VAL A 25 -10.54 5.86 -27.47
N GLU A 26 -11.18 6.96 -27.86
CA GLU A 26 -10.69 7.86 -28.93
C GLU A 26 -10.02 9.12 -28.37
N ASP A 27 -10.64 9.77 -27.37
CA ASP A 27 -10.13 10.99 -26.74
C ASP A 27 -10.00 10.78 -25.24
N VAL A 28 -8.80 11.02 -24.71
CA VAL A 28 -8.46 10.88 -23.30
C VAL A 28 -7.95 12.21 -22.80
N ASN A 29 -8.60 12.72 -21.77
CA ASN A 29 -8.16 13.90 -21.03
C ASN A 29 -7.66 13.47 -19.66
N PHE A 30 -6.34 13.52 -19.44
CA PHE A 30 -5.79 13.37 -18.10
C PHE A 30 -5.85 14.72 -17.40
N PHE A 31 -6.64 14.81 -16.34
CA PHE A 31 -6.93 16.09 -15.68
C PHE A 31 -6.25 16.24 -14.33
N ASP A 32 -5.82 15.15 -13.69
CA ASP A 32 -5.13 15.21 -12.41
C ASP A 32 -4.20 14.00 -12.19
N GLU A 33 -3.18 14.21 -11.36
CA GLU A 33 -2.23 13.18 -10.91
C GLU A 33 -2.04 13.26 -9.39
N ILE A 34 -2.45 12.22 -8.69
CA ILE A 34 -2.28 12.09 -7.25
C ILE A 34 -1.02 11.26 -7.01
N HIS A 35 0.06 11.95 -6.63
CA HIS A 35 1.30 11.31 -6.21
C HIS A 35 1.14 10.59 -4.86
N ASP A 36 2.02 9.61 -4.61
CA ASP A 36 2.07 8.80 -3.39
C ASP A 36 0.80 7.99 -3.05
N PHE A 37 -0.07 7.76 -4.05
CA PHE A 37 -1.25 6.93 -3.90
C PHE A 37 -0.91 5.44 -4.04
N GLY A 38 -1.17 4.61 -3.02
CA GLY A 38 -0.97 3.16 -3.13
C GLY A 38 0.49 2.72 -3.36
N GLY A 39 1.46 3.58 -3.01
CA GLY A 39 2.87 3.36 -3.32
C GLY A 39 3.23 3.61 -4.79
N GLY A 40 2.41 4.41 -5.49
CA GLY A 40 2.61 4.81 -6.88
C GLY A 40 1.97 6.18 -7.15
N THR A 41 1.60 6.44 -8.41
CA THR A 41 0.88 7.65 -8.82
C THR A 41 -0.46 7.25 -9.40
N MET A 42 -1.55 7.83 -8.89
CA MET A 42 -2.88 7.65 -9.46
C MET A 42 -3.14 8.77 -10.47
N VAL A 43 -3.41 8.38 -11.71
CA VAL A 43 -3.73 9.29 -12.80
C VAL A 43 -5.23 9.26 -13.03
N LEU A 44 -5.87 10.42 -13.07
CA LEU A 44 -7.29 10.57 -13.33
C LEU A 44 -7.52 10.92 -14.80
N ALA A 45 -8.35 10.13 -15.48
CA ALA A 45 -8.61 10.25 -16.89
C ALA A 45 -10.12 10.36 -17.17
N GLU A 46 -10.49 11.31 -17.99
CA GLU A 46 -11.82 11.40 -18.60
C GLU A 46 -11.73 10.89 -20.05
N VAL A 47 -12.53 9.90 -20.39
CA VAL A 47 -12.59 9.30 -21.72
C VAL A 47 -13.86 9.73 -22.43
N LYS A 48 -13.75 10.12 -23.70
CA LYS A 48 -14.90 10.35 -24.58
C LYS A 48 -14.96 9.27 -25.65
N TYR A 49 -16.13 8.65 -25.77
CA TYR A 49 -16.41 7.63 -26.78
C TYR A 49 -16.97 8.24 -28.07
N PRO A 50 -16.77 7.57 -29.22
CA PRO A 50 -17.47 7.93 -30.45
C PRO A 50 -18.98 7.82 -30.24
N ALA A 51 -19.74 8.79 -30.75
CA ALA A 51 -21.20 8.74 -30.69
C ALA A 51 -21.71 7.60 -31.56
N VAL A 52 -22.16 6.50 -30.95
CA VAL A 52 -22.74 5.35 -31.66
C VAL A 52 -24.25 5.49 -31.67
N GLY A 53 -24.82 5.82 -32.84
CA GLY A 53 -26.27 5.96 -33.04
C GLY A 53 -26.84 7.30 -32.57
N ALA A 54 -28.12 7.56 -32.85
CA ALA A 54 -28.81 8.85 -32.72
C ALA A 54 -28.97 9.41 -31.29
N SER A 55 -28.17 8.94 -30.32
CA SER A 55 -28.00 9.58 -29.02
C SER A 55 -26.72 10.41 -29.03
N LYS A 56 -26.87 11.73 -29.08
CA LYS A 56 -25.76 12.71 -29.01
C LYS A 56 -25.25 12.95 -27.58
N GLU A 57 -25.47 12.02 -26.66
CA GLU A 57 -24.84 12.13 -25.34
C GLU A 57 -23.46 11.47 -25.41
N LYS A 58 -22.44 12.32 -25.51
CA LYS A 58 -21.06 11.92 -25.20
C LYS A 58 -21.02 11.54 -23.73
N HIS A 59 -21.26 10.27 -23.41
CA HIS A 59 -21.01 9.78 -22.07
C HIS A 59 -19.50 9.85 -21.84
N ALA A 60 -19.05 10.89 -21.14
CA ALA A 60 -17.72 10.94 -20.61
C ALA A 60 -17.65 9.87 -19.51
N SER A 61 -16.70 8.95 -19.61
CA SER A 61 -16.44 7.97 -18.56
C SER A 61 -15.15 8.30 -17.86
N GLU A 62 -15.20 8.32 -16.54
CA GLU A 62 -14.05 8.56 -15.69
C GLU A 62 -13.33 7.24 -15.40
N TYR A 63 -12.00 7.30 -15.48
CA TYR A 63 -11.10 6.19 -15.20
C TYR A 63 -10.04 6.63 -14.20
N PHE A 64 -9.76 5.76 -13.25
CA PHE A 64 -8.73 5.92 -12.25
C PHE A 64 -7.61 4.93 -12.57
N ILE A 65 -6.40 5.42 -12.84
CA ILE A 65 -5.31 4.58 -13.32
C ILE A 65 -4.14 4.66 -12.34
N LEU A 66 -3.95 3.62 -11.54
CA LEU A 66 -2.81 3.53 -10.63
C LEU A 66 -1.57 3.05 -11.39
N VAL A 67 -0.54 3.88 -11.46
CA VAL A 67 0.77 3.54 -12.01
C VAL A 67 1.73 3.23 -10.86
N ARG A 68 2.18 1.98 -10.76
CA ARG A 68 3.12 1.53 -9.72
C ARG A 68 4.15 0.58 -10.31
N ASN A 69 5.43 0.83 -10.07
CA ASN A 69 6.56 0.01 -10.54
C ASN A 69 6.51 -0.27 -12.05
N GLY A 70 6.17 0.75 -12.85
CA GLY A 70 6.06 0.62 -14.32
C GLY A 70 4.83 -0.13 -14.82
N ARG A 71 3.87 -0.47 -13.95
CA ARG A 71 2.60 -1.14 -14.32
C ARG A 71 1.41 -0.24 -14.05
N GLY A 72 0.45 -0.20 -14.98
CA GLY A 72 -0.84 0.47 -14.81
C GLY A 72 -1.94 -0.49 -14.35
N PHE A 73 -2.78 -0.04 -13.43
CA PHE A 73 -4.01 -0.71 -13.01
C PHE A 73 -5.18 0.24 -13.25
N VAL A 74 -6.13 -0.16 -14.07
CA VAL A 74 -7.26 0.68 -14.49
C VAL A 74 -8.50 0.31 -13.67
N PHE A 75 -9.16 1.32 -13.11
CA PHE A 75 -10.40 1.19 -12.36
C PHE A 75 -11.45 2.14 -12.93
N GLN A 76 -12.69 1.67 -13.02
CA GLN A 76 -13.86 2.50 -13.38
C GLN A 76 -14.59 3.04 -12.15
N ASP A 77 -14.31 2.47 -10.97
CA ASP A 77 -14.92 2.85 -9.70
C ASP A 77 -13.86 3.41 -8.76
N TYR A 78 -14.13 4.61 -8.24
CA TYR A 78 -13.31 5.28 -7.25
C TYR A 78 -13.13 4.45 -5.98
N ALA A 79 -14.16 3.72 -5.52
CA ALA A 79 -14.07 2.90 -4.32
C ALA A 79 -13.07 1.74 -4.49
N MET A 80 -12.99 1.16 -5.70
CA MET A 80 -12.00 0.13 -6.02
C MET A 80 -10.59 0.72 -6.04
N ALA A 81 -10.41 1.90 -6.65
CA ALA A 81 -9.13 2.60 -6.68
C ALA A 81 -8.63 2.92 -5.25
N LEU A 82 -9.52 3.46 -4.39
CA LEU A 82 -9.23 3.73 -2.98
C LEU A 82 -8.78 2.49 -2.22
N ARG A 83 -9.48 1.36 -2.40
CA ARG A 83 -9.15 0.11 -1.72
C ARG A 83 -7.78 -0.42 -2.12
N GLU A 84 -7.35 -0.24 -3.37
CA GLU A 84 -5.99 -0.61 -3.79
C GLU A 84 -4.94 0.40 -3.30
N GLY A 85 -5.32 1.69 -3.23
CA GLY A 85 -4.50 2.78 -2.70
C GLY A 85 -4.21 2.67 -1.20
N SER A 86 -5.11 2.10 -0.41
CA SER A 86 -4.99 2.02 1.05
C SER A 86 -4.14 0.84 1.55
N LYS A 87 -3.90 -0.19 0.72
CA LYS A 87 -3.17 -1.41 1.13
C LYS A 87 -1.76 -1.16 1.70
N PRO A 88 -0.92 -0.24 1.18
CA PRO A 88 0.39 0.02 1.76
C PRO A 88 0.31 0.70 3.13
N ALA A 89 -0.66 1.60 3.32
CA ALA A 89 -0.90 2.25 4.61
C ALA A 89 -1.36 1.23 5.68
N GLU A 90 -2.13 0.20 5.28
CA GLU A 90 -2.49 -0.92 6.16
C GLU A 90 -1.30 -1.81 6.54
N ILE A 91 -0.33 -2.02 5.64
CA ILE A 91 0.85 -2.85 5.95
C ILE A 91 1.77 -2.11 6.92
N ILE A 92 2.03 -0.82 6.67
CA ILE A 92 2.87 0.00 7.55
C ILE A 92 2.22 0.15 8.93
N SER A 93 0.91 0.40 9.00
CA SER A 93 0.20 0.48 10.28
C SER A 93 0.17 -0.85 11.05
N LYS A 94 0.16 -1.99 10.34
CA LYS A 94 0.29 -3.32 10.98
C LYS A 94 1.69 -3.56 11.54
N ILE A 95 2.76 -3.16 10.84
CA ILE A 95 4.14 -3.30 11.34
C ILE A 95 4.40 -2.35 12.51
N ALA A 96 3.86 -1.13 12.46
CA ALA A 96 3.91 -0.15 13.54
C ALA A 96 2.89 -0.43 14.67
N SER A 97 2.11 -1.52 14.56
CA SER A 97 1.18 -1.88 15.62
C SER A 97 1.97 -2.28 16.88
N PRO A 98 1.54 -1.85 18.08
CA PRO A 98 2.22 -2.21 19.31
C PRO A 98 2.34 -3.72 19.53
N ASP A 99 1.41 -4.51 18.97
CA ASP A 99 1.41 -5.97 19.08
C ASP A 99 2.54 -6.63 18.27
N VAL A 100 2.84 -6.12 17.07
CA VAL A 100 3.95 -6.64 16.25
C VAL A 100 5.31 -6.24 16.81
N VAL A 101 5.45 -4.99 17.27
CA VAL A 101 6.69 -4.51 17.91
C VAL A 101 6.99 -5.30 19.17
N THR A 102 6.00 -5.52 20.03
CA THR A 102 6.17 -6.33 21.24
C THR A 102 6.44 -7.79 20.94
N ALA A 103 5.77 -8.40 19.94
CA ALA A 103 6.05 -9.77 19.55
C ALA A 103 7.49 -9.95 19.07
N LEU A 104 8.02 -9.02 18.26
CA LEU A 104 9.42 -9.04 17.82
C LEU A 104 10.38 -8.89 19.02
N LEU A 105 10.13 -7.92 19.92
CA LEU A 105 10.90 -7.74 21.14
C LEU A 105 10.92 -8.99 22.02
N THR A 106 9.77 -9.64 22.21
CA THR A 106 9.68 -10.91 22.93
C THR A 106 10.53 -11.98 22.27
N PHE A 107 10.44 -12.12 20.95
CA PHE A 107 11.22 -13.12 20.22
C PHE A 107 12.74 -12.90 20.38
N PHE A 108 13.20 -11.66 20.28
CA PHE A 108 14.61 -11.31 20.51
C PHE A 108 15.05 -11.58 21.95
N LEU A 109 14.24 -11.22 22.94
CA LEU A 109 14.58 -11.43 24.35
C LEU A 109 14.59 -12.92 24.73
N VAL A 110 13.62 -13.70 24.24
CA VAL A 110 13.59 -15.16 24.43
C VAL A 110 14.78 -15.82 23.72
N GLY A 111 15.08 -15.41 22.48
CA GLY A 111 16.22 -15.93 21.72
C GLY A 111 17.55 -15.63 22.42
N ALA A 112 17.75 -14.40 22.88
CA ALA A 112 18.91 -14.01 23.67
C ALA A 112 19.00 -14.80 24.99
N PHE A 113 17.85 -15.07 25.63
CA PHE A 113 17.82 -15.82 26.88
C PHE A 113 18.23 -17.26 26.66
N VAL A 114 17.63 -17.93 25.67
CA VAL A 114 17.98 -19.30 25.30
C VAL A 114 19.46 -19.38 24.93
N PHE A 115 19.96 -18.46 24.10
CA PHE A 115 21.37 -18.41 23.73
C PHE A 115 22.29 -18.30 24.96
N LEU A 116 22.04 -17.33 25.84
CA LEU A 116 22.83 -17.14 27.05
C LEU A 116 22.73 -18.34 28.00
N THR A 117 21.57 -18.98 28.11
CA THR A 117 21.39 -20.18 28.95
C THR A 117 22.19 -21.38 28.42
N PHE A 118 22.44 -21.44 27.11
CA PHE A 118 23.29 -22.48 26.51
C PHE A 118 24.79 -22.14 26.54
N THR A 119 25.16 -20.86 26.58
CA THR A 119 26.57 -20.44 26.57
C THR A 119 27.15 -20.15 27.95
N GLU A 120 26.33 -19.75 28.92
CA GLU A 120 26.77 -19.43 30.29
C GLU A 120 26.32 -20.50 31.29
N THR A 121 27.28 -21.08 32.00
CA THR A 121 27.05 -22.14 32.99
C THR A 121 26.67 -21.60 34.37
N GLU A 122 26.88 -20.31 34.63
CA GLU A 122 26.53 -19.60 35.86
C GLU A 122 25.56 -18.45 35.55
N GLN A 123 24.60 -18.19 36.45
CA GLN A 123 23.72 -17.03 36.33
C GLN A 123 24.50 -15.73 36.53
N THR A 124 24.87 -15.09 35.43
CA THR A 124 25.52 -13.77 35.45
C THR A 124 24.47 -12.66 35.64
N ASP A 125 24.93 -11.44 35.93
CA ASP A 125 24.06 -10.25 36.00
C ASP A 125 23.32 -9.99 34.67
N GLN A 126 23.84 -10.49 33.55
CA GLN A 126 23.19 -10.39 32.24
C GLN A 126 21.93 -11.25 32.16
N THR A 127 21.95 -12.48 32.70
CA THR A 127 20.78 -13.36 32.76
C THR A 127 19.68 -12.78 33.66
N LYS A 128 20.05 -12.07 34.74
CA LYS A 128 19.11 -11.37 35.64
C LYS A 128 18.47 -10.14 34.99
N ALA A 129 19.26 -9.34 34.28
CA ALA A 129 18.72 -8.20 33.53
C ALA A 129 17.74 -8.67 32.45
N LEU A 130 18.06 -9.79 31.80
CA LEU A 130 17.23 -10.36 30.75
C LEU A 130 15.94 -10.99 31.28
N SER A 131 15.97 -11.67 32.44
CA SER A 131 14.77 -12.20 33.08
C SER A 131 13.83 -11.09 33.55
N ALA A 132 14.37 -9.97 34.07
CA ALA A 132 13.59 -8.79 34.39
C ALA A 132 12.93 -8.20 33.13
N ALA A 133 13.69 -8.04 32.04
CA ALA A 133 13.17 -7.54 30.77
C ALA A 133 12.06 -8.45 30.19
N LEU A 134 12.24 -9.78 30.22
CA LEU A 134 11.22 -10.76 29.84
C LEU A 134 9.96 -10.64 30.69
N THR A 135 10.11 -10.49 32.01
CA THR A 135 8.97 -10.35 32.93
C THR A 135 8.19 -9.06 32.65
N THR A 136 8.87 -7.95 32.32
CA THR A 136 8.20 -6.70 31.93
C THR A 136 7.43 -6.84 30.63
N VAL A 137 8.00 -7.49 29.61
CA VAL A 137 7.35 -7.68 28.32
C VAL A 137 6.16 -8.66 28.42
N LEU A 138 6.30 -9.73 29.20
CA LEU A 138 5.19 -10.64 29.51
C LEU A 138 4.09 -9.94 30.32
N GLY A 139 4.46 -9.14 31.33
CA GLY A 139 3.52 -8.35 32.12
C GLY A 139 2.74 -7.35 31.27
N PHE A 140 3.39 -6.72 30.29
CA PHE A 140 2.72 -5.87 29.30
C PHE A 140 1.71 -6.66 28.44
N TRP A 141 2.08 -7.86 27.99
CA TRP A 141 1.21 -8.74 27.20
C TRP A 141 -0.04 -9.18 27.97
N PHE A 142 0.13 -9.67 29.21
CA PHE A 142 -0.99 -10.11 30.04
C PHE A 142 -1.84 -8.94 30.54
N GLY A 143 -1.24 -7.78 30.83
CA GLY A 143 -1.96 -6.57 31.24
C GLY A 143 -2.80 -5.94 30.13
N ARG A 144 -2.50 -6.23 28.85
CA ARG A 144 -3.33 -5.81 27.71
C ARG A 144 -4.56 -6.70 27.48
N GLN A 145 -4.53 -7.97 27.90
CA GLN A 145 -5.65 -8.92 27.70
C GLN A 145 -6.76 -8.81 28.75
N THR A 146 -6.53 -8.05 29.83
CA THR A 146 -7.48 -7.85 30.93
C THR A 146 -8.37 -6.61 30.79
N LYS A 147 -8.41 -5.98 29.61
CA LYS A 147 -9.32 -4.89 29.27
C LYS A 147 -10.37 -5.33 28.25
#